data_AF-A0AAV6XJC7-F1
#
_entry.id   AF-A0AAV6XJC7-F1
#
_cell.length_a   1.000
_cell.length_b   1.000
_cell.length_c   1.000
_cell.angle_alpha   90.00
_cell.angle_beta   90.00
_cell.angle_gamma   90.00
#
_symmetry.space_group_name_H-M   'P 1'
#
loop_
_entity.id
_entity.type
_entity.pdbx_description
1 polymer ?
#
loop_
_entity_poly.entity_id
_entity_poly.type
_entity_poly.pdbx_seq_one_letter_code
_entity_poly.pdbx_strand_id
1 'polypeptide(L)'
;MHLFSVRSSSIFILTVLFATSVVRSNPEFLMLPSKHRLDNDICPLNYDPYGCPMKCFRPDPVCGVDGVTYWCGCADAHCAGVRVKKVGFCEGGNGGSGPADMGYENRD
;
A
#
# COMPACT_ATOMS: atom_id res chain seq x y z
N MET A 1 -37.63 -18.76 43.78
CA MET A 1 -37.36 -17.32 43.53
C MET A 1 -36.27 -16.86 44.49
N HIS A 2 -35.01 -17.26 44.27
CA HIS A 2 -33.87 -16.86 45.10
C HIS A 2 -32.65 -16.77 44.19
N LEU A 3 -32.43 -15.63 43.55
CA LEU A 3 -31.20 -15.36 42.80
C LEU A 3 -30.91 -13.85 42.60
N PHE A 4 -31.45 -12.98 43.45
CA PHE A 4 -31.12 -11.54 43.47
C PHE A 4 -30.21 -11.18 44.66
N SER A 5 -29.17 -11.98 44.89
CA SER A 5 -28.15 -11.69 45.92
C SER A 5 -26.73 -11.85 45.37
N VAL A 6 -26.51 -11.40 44.14
CA VAL A 6 -25.16 -11.16 43.63
C VAL A 6 -24.86 -9.70 43.93
N ARG A 7 -24.04 -9.47 44.96
CA ARG A 7 -23.64 -8.16 45.49
C ARG A 7 -23.32 -7.19 44.34
N SER A 8 -23.89 -5.99 44.39
CA SER A 8 -23.62 -4.86 43.47
C SER A 8 -22.11 -4.73 43.13
N SER A 9 -21.24 -5.00 44.11
CA SER A 9 -19.78 -5.07 43.97
C SER A 9 -19.26 -6.06 42.91
N SER A 10 -19.85 -7.25 42.77
CA SER A 10 -19.46 -8.23 41.73
C SER A 10 -19.83 -7.76 40.32
N ILE A 11 -20.92 -7.01 40.17
CA ILE A 11 -21.35 -6.45 38.89
C ILE A 11 -20.41 -5.31 38.46
N PHE A 12 -20.00 -4.45 39.41
CA PHE A 12 -19.01 -3.41 39.16
C PHE A 12 -17.64 -3.99 38.78
N ILE A 13 -17.19 -5.07 39.41
CA ILE A 13 -15.91 -5.71 39.06
C ILE A 13 -15.96 -6.32 37.66
N LEU A 14 -17.04 -7.03 37.30
CA LEU A 14 -17.22 -7.62 35.98
C LEU A 14 -17.25 -6.56 34.86
N THR A 15 -17.93 -5.43 35.09
CA THR A 15 -18.01 -4.34 34.10
C THR A 15 -16.67 -3.63 33.88
N VAL A 16 -15.88 -3.40 34.94
CA VAL A 16 -14.52 -2.84 34.83
C VAL A 16 -13.56 -3.81 34.11
N LEU A 17 -13.65 -5.11 34.40
CA LEU A 17 -12.85 -6.13 33.71
C LEU A 17 -13.22 -6.24 32.21
N PHE A 18 -14.51 -6.15 31.88
CA PHE A 18 -14.96 -6.14 30.48
C PHE A 18 -14.50 -4.88 29.74
N ALA A 19 -14.59 -3.71 30.38
CA ALA A 19 -14.15 -2.44 29.80
C ALA A 19 -12.63 -2.38 29.58
N THR A 20 -11.83 -2.88 30.53
CA THR A 20 -10.36 -2.96 30.36
C THR A 20 -9.93 -3.97 29.31
N SER A 21 -10.69 -5.07 29.15
CA SER A 21 -10.48 -6.05 28.08
C SER A 21 -10.75 -5.45 26.69
N VAL A 22 -11.80 -4.62 26.57
CA VAL A 22 -12.12 -3.88 25.34
C VAL A 22 -11.07 -2.82 25.00
N VAL A 23 -10.47 -2.16 26.01
CA VAL A 23 -9.41 -1.15 25.80
C VAL A 23 -8.06 -1.79 25.46
N ARG A 24 -7.77 -3.01 25.94
CA ARG A 24 -6.46 -3.66 25.74
C ARG A 24 -6.30 -4.39 24.40
N SER A 25 -7.37 -4.59 23.63
CA SER A 25 -7.29 -5.11 22.27
C SER A 25 -7.30 -3.99 21.24
N ASN A 26 -6.30 -3.11 21.28
CA ASN A 26 -5.97 -2.29 20.11
C ASN A 26 -4.55 -2.62 19.66
N PRO A 27 -4.35 -3.73 18.91
CA PRO A 27 -3.04 -4.12 18.38
C PRO A 27 -2.64 -3.27 17.15
N GLU A 28 -2.98 -1.99 17.12
CA GLU A 28 -3.00 -1.17 15.90
C GLU A 28 -2.09 0.07 16.01
N PHE A 29 -1.04 0.05 16.84
CA PHE A 29 -0.13 1.20 16.95
C PHE A 29 1.37 0.90 16.89
N LEU A 30 1.78 -0.30 16.47
CA LEU A 30 3.16 -0.58 16.05
C LEU A 30 3.21 -1.32 14.70
N MET A 31 2.35 -0.95 13.75
CA MET A 31 2.63 -1.25 12.35
C MET A 31 3.72 -0.29 11.87
N LEU A 32 4.98 -0.71 11.93
CA LEU A 32 5.87 -0.38 10.84
C LEU A 32 5.52 -1.34 9.70
N PRO A 33 5.05 -0.87 8.54
CA PRO A 33 4.94 -1.72 7.36
C PRO A 33 6.34 -1.94 6.78
N SER A 34 7.22 -2.61 7.53
CA SER A 34 8.49 -3.14 7.03
C SER A 34 8.39 -4.65 6.87
N LYS A 35 7.42 -5.10 6.06
CA LYS A 35 7.40 -6.38 5.32
C LYS A 35 5.98 -6.64 4.80
N HIS A 36 5.67 -6.11 3.62
CA HIS A 36 4.68 -6.75 2.77
C HIS A 36 5.35 -7.10 1.44
N ARG A 37 5.85 -8.34 1.38
CA ARG A 37 6.06 -9.13 0.15
C ARG A 37 6.84 -8.46 -0.98
N LEU A 38 8.13 -8.24 -0.74
CA LEU A 38 9.08 -7.84 -1.77
C LEU A 38 9.56 -9.05 -2.61
N ASP A 39 8.65 -9.83 -3.17
CA ASP A 39 9.06 -10.93 -4.06
C ASP A 39 8.53 -10.78 -5.49
N ASN A 40 7.55 -9.89 -5.76
CA ASN A 40 6.98 -9.74 -7.11
C ASN A 40 6.54 -8.30 -7.48
N ASP A 41 6.92 -7.28 -6.70
CA ASP A 41 6.56 -5.90 -7.06
C ASP A 41 7.45 -5.39 -8.20
N ILE A 42 6.83 -4.97 -9.31
CA ILE A 42 7.51 -4.37 -10.48
C ILE A 42 8.38 -3.17 -10.08
N CYS A 43 7.99 -2.47 -9.01
CA CYS A 43 8.68 -1.31 -8.48
C CYS A 43 8.93 -1.50 -6.97
N PRO A 44 10.13 -1.95 -6.57
CA PRO A 44 10.48 -2.04 -5.15
C PRO A 44 10.52 -0.64 -4.54
N LEU A 45 10.00 -0.50 -3.32
CA LEU A 45 9.98 0.75 -2.56
C LEU A 45 11.38 1.12 -2.05
N ASN A 46 12.26 1.51 -2.96
CA ASN A 46 13.51 2.19 -2.63
C ASN A 46 13.37 3.67 -2.99
N TYR A 47 12.45 4.34 -2.30
CA TYR A 47 12.01 5.69 -2.64
C TYR A 47 12.56 6.70 -1.63
N ASP A 48 13.30 7.70 -2.14
CA ASP A 48 13.68 8.90 -1.38
C ASP A 48 12.48 9.89 -1.39
N PRO A 49 11.85 10.13 -0.23
CA PRO A 49 10.67 10.98 -0.13
C PRO A 49 10.88 12.44 -0.51
N TYR A 50 12.13 12.89 -0.69
CA TYR A 50 12.46 14.26 -1.08
C TYR A 50 12.70 14.44 -2.59
N GLY A 51 12.56 13.38 -3.39
CA GLY A 51 12.86 13.40 -4.83
C GLY A 51 11.79 14.00 -5.75
N CYS A 52 10.58 14.33 -5.26
CA CYS A 52 9.53 14.90 -6.10
C CYS A 52 9.63 16.43 -6.22
N PRO A 53 9.33 17.03 -7.39
CA PRO A 53 8.86 16.41 -8.63
C PRO A 53 9.99 15.87 -9.53
N MET A 54 9.79 14.67 -10.07
CA MET A 54 10.79 13.96 -10.89
C MET A 54 10.96 14.60 -12.27
N LYS A 55 12.22 14.77 -12.69
CA LYS A 55 12.57 15.01 -14.10
C LYS A 55 13.61 13.99 -14.53
N CYS A 56 13.23 13.10 -15.44
CA CYS A 56 14.12 12.16 -16.08
C CYS A 56 14.59 12.74 -17.41
N PHE A 57 15.89 12.60 -17.70
CA PHE A 57 16.45 12.98 -19.00
C PHE A 57 16.06 11.99 -20.10
N ARG A 58 15.91 10.71 -19.74
CA ARG A 58 15.44 9.65 -20.61
C ARG A 58 14.10 9.11 -20.09
N PRO A 59 13.09 8.94 -20.95
CA PRO A 59 11.83 8.33 -20.55
C PRO A 59 12.06 6.85 -20.22
N ASP A 60 11.45 6.42 -19.13
CA ASP A 60 11.38 5.03 -18.66
C ASP A 60 9.92 4.78 -18.24
N PRO A 61 9.01 4.61 -19.21
CA PRO A 61 7.58 4.64 -18.93
C PRO A 61 7.12 3.41 -18.14
N VAL A 62 6.27 3.62 -17.15
CA VAL A 62 5.55 2.57 -16.43
C VAL A 62 4.06 2.87 -16.39
N CYS A 63 3.23 1.81 -16.37
CA CYS A 63 1.79 1.95 -16.32
C CYS A 63 1.32 1.78 -14.87
N GLY A 64 0.75 2.83 -14.29
CA GLY A 64 0.15 2.78 -12.97
C GLY A 64 -1.12 1.93 -12.94
N VAL A 65 -1.50 1.47 -11.74
CA VAL A 65 -2.79 0.79 -11.53
C VAL A 65 -4.00 1.69 -11.80
N ASP A 66 -3.77 3.01 -11.84
CA ASP A 66 -4.72 4.07 -12.22
C ASP A 66 -4.86 4.22 -13.75
N GLY A 67 -4.09 3.49 -14.56
CA GLY A 67 -4.10 3.58 -16.01
C GLY A 67 -3.34 4.80 -16.57
N VAL A 68 -2.57 5.50 -15.74
CA VAL A 68 -1.72 6.62 -16.16
C VAL A 68 -0.31 6.12 -16.46
N THR A 69 0.28 6.61 -17.56
CA THR A 69 1.69 6.39 -17.87
C THR A 69 2.55 7.38 -17.09
N TYR A 70 3.44 6.88 -16.24
CA TYR A 70 4.45 7.65 -15.53
C TYR A 70 5.75 7.57 -16.32
N TRP A 71 6.22 8.72 -16.83
CA TRP A 71 7.29 8.77 -17.83
C TRP A 71 8.68 8.64 -17.25
N CYS A 72 8.83 8.92 -15.96
CA CYS A 72 10.10 8.82 -15.25
C CYS A 72 10.17 7.58 -14.35
N GLY A 73 9.41 6.54 -14.70
CA GLY A 73 9.49 5.22 -14.09
C GLY A 73 8.84 5.10 -12.72
N CYS A 74 9.29 4.10 -11.97
CA CYS A 74 8.77 3.78 -10.64
C CYS A 74 8.82 4.97 -9.68
N ALA A 75 9.87 5.80 -9.77
CA ALA A 75 10.05 6.95 -8.89
C ALA A 75 8.96 8.01 -9.08
N ASP A 76 8.52 8.21 -10.33
CA ASP A 76 7.44 9.13 -10.69
C ASP A 76 6.06 8.60 -10.26
N ALA A 77 5.81 7.30 -10.49
CA ALA A 77 4.61 6.64 -9.98
C ALA A 77 4.52 6.71 -8.45
N HIS A 78 5.63 6.48 -7.74
CA HIS A 78 5.70 6.60 -6.28
C HIS A 78 5.52 8.03 -5.79
N CYS A 79 6.04 9.02 -6.52
CA CYS A 79 5.78 10.44 -6.26
C CYS A 79 4.28 10.77 -6.27
N ALA A 80 3.51 10.13 -7.15
CA ALA A 80 2.05 10.27 -7.20
C ALA A 80 1.31 9.34 -6.21
N GLY A 81 2.03 8.54 -5.41
CA GLY A 81 1.43 7.55 -4.51
C GLY A 81 0.78 6.36 -5.25
N VAL A 82 1.19 6.11 -6.50
CA VAL A 82 0.60 5.10 -7.37
C VAL A 82 1.51 3.88 -7.49
N ARG A 83 0.88 2.70 -7.42
CA ARG A 83 1.56 1.42 -7.68
C ARG A 83 1.64 1.16 -9.18
N VAL A 84 2.70 0.49 -9.60
CA VAL A 84 2.90 0.12 -11.00
C VAL A 84 2.27 -1.23 -11.30
N LYS A 85 1.43 -1.27 -12.34
CA LYS A 85 0.78 -2.47 -12.88
C LYS A 85 1.70 -3.24 -13.82
N LYS A 86 2.45 -2.53 -14.68
CA LYS A 86 3.42 -3.11 -15.61
C LYS A 86 4.52 -2.11 -15.99
N VAL A 87 5.66 -2.63 -16.43
CA VAL A 87 6.67 -1.83 -17.15
C VAL A 87 6.11 -1.46 -18.52
N GLY A 88 6.51 -0.31 -19.04
CA GLY A 88 6.00 0.26 -20.29
C GLY A 88 4.73 1.10 -20.07
N PHE A 89 4.30 1.79 -21.12
CA PHE A 89 3.13 2.65 -21.11
C PHE A 89 1.81 1.87 -21.04
N CYS A 90 0.72 2.55 -20.67
CA CYS A 90 -0.61 1.95 -20.61
C CYS A 90 -1.23 1.74 -22.01
N GLU A 91 -1.83 0.58 -22.26
CA GLU A 91 -2.43 0.16 -23.55
C GLU A 91 -3.68 0.95 -24.00
N GLY A 92 -4.18 1.88 -23.18
CA GLY A 92 -5.34 2.71 -23.49
C GLY A 92 -5.18 4.16 -23.05
N GLY A 93 -3.94 4.60 -22.80
CA GLY A 93 -3.68 5.97 -22.38
C GLY A 93 -3.49 6.90 -23.58
N ASN A 94 -4.16 8.05 -23.58
CA ASN A 94 -3.87 9.22 -24.42
C ASN A 94 -2.46 9.84 -24.16
N GLY A 95 -1.52 9.04 -23.64
CA GLY A 95 -0.19 9.47 -23.21
C GLY A 95 0.87 8.96 -24.18
N GLY A 96 1.13 9.74 -25.23
CA GLY A 96 2.40 9.80 -25.95
C GLY A 96 2.71 8.66 -26.94
N SER A 97 3.05 9.05 -28.17
CA SER A 97 3.55 8.18 -29.24
C SER A 97 4.98 7.71 -28.96
N GLY A 98 5.18 6.88 -27.95
CA GLY A 98 6.40 6.08 -27.81
C GLY A 98 6.34 4.86 -28.73
N PRO A 99 7.48 4.38 -29.28
CA PRO A 99 7.49 3.11 -30.00
C PRO A 99 7.05 2.01 -29.04
N ALA A 100 6.04 1.24 -29.45
CA ALA A 100 5.63 0.02 -28.79
C ALA A 100 6.79 -0.99 -28.89
N ASP A 101 7.64 -1.06 -27.88
CA ASP A 101 8.56 -2.19 -27.76
C ASP A 101 7.89 -3.33 -27.00
N MET A 102 8.17 -4.52 -27.52
CA MET A 102 7.43 -5.74 -27.29
C MET A 102 7.60 -6.22 -25.85
N GLY A 103 6.54 -6.81 -25.32
CA GLY A 103 6.66 -7.70 -24.17
C GLY A 103 7.75 -8.74 -24.41
N TYR A 104 8.57 -8.95 -23.38
CA TYR A 104 9.56 -10.01 -23.34
C TYR A 104 8.82 -11.35 -23.16
N GLU A 105 8.21 -11.86 -24.22
CA GLU A 105 7.78 -13.25 -24.30
C GLU A 105 9.03 -14.11 -24.56
N ASN A 106 9.27 -15.08 -23.65
CA ASN A 106 10.28 -16.15 -23.69
C ASN A 106 11.68 -15.83 -23.11
N ARG A 107 11.93 -16.34 -21.91
CA ARG A 107 13.23 -16.89 -21.52
C ARG A 107 12.96 -18.33 -21.07
N ASP A 108 13.62 -19.27 -21.74
CA ASP A 108 13.40 -20.73 -21.73
C ASP A 108 13.23 -21.39 -20.35
#